data_AF-A0A497KA50-F1
#
_entry.id   AF-A0A497KA50-F1
#
_cell.length_a   1.000
_cell.length_b   1.000
_cell.length_c   1.000
_cell.angle_alpha   90.00
_cell.angle_beta   90.00
_cell.angle_gamma   90.00
#
_symmetry.space_group_name_H-M   'P 1'
#
loop_
_entity.id
_entity.type
_entity.pdbx_description
1 polymer ?
#
loop_
_entity_poly.entity_id
_entity_poly.type
_entity_poly.pdbx_seq_one_letter_code
_entity_poly.pdbx_strand_id
1 'polypeptide(L)'
;MLVKGRAEGIAIIKRLFNDRRQNLSEIIVKSIHRLKVQKVKIERITFRLEQRDKKLFQICVSSLKSNNRERAIVCANELAHVRKLIAFLKQVQLALERVILRLETIKELNDIMVELRPALRMLKSVTNQLSEFLPDVASELENVNESIAETLAITKLEASPEALIPLQMKTPAGEEILKEVSAFLEEKVAEKLPEPPASPIVKEAAEQPVKQMVALAATCTTSTREEGTSQSEKTISFRETELQRLSLKLQRMTINDSIENMILEYVKKKKGEINITECALELNLPTSEVKEALKSLDEKGKIKIYVK
;
A
#
# COMPACT_ATOMS: atom_id res chain seq x y z
N MET A 1 -22.98 -49.32 -31.44
CA MET A 1 -22.20 -48.17 -30.94
C MET A 1 -22.53 -46.95 -31.77
N LEU A 2 -22.97 -45.84 -31.16
CA LEU A 2 -23.12 -44.55 -31.83
C LEU A 2 -22.69 -43.44 -30.85
N VAL A 3 -21.66 -42.68 -31.23
CA VAL A 3 -21.00 -41.71 -30.36
C VAL A 3 -21.88 -40.48 -30.20
N LYS A 4 -22.47 -40.29 -29.01
CA LYS A 4 -23.29 -39.13 -28.68
C LYS A 4 -22.41 -37.95 -28.26
N GLY A 5 -21.76 -37.32 -29.23
CA GLY A 5 -21.04 -36.06 -29.02
C GLY A 5 -21.97 -34.97 -28.51
N ARG A 6 -21.84 -34.58 -27.24
CA ARG A 6 -22.55 -33.41 -26.69
C ARG A 6 -21.87 -32.15 -27.24
N ALA A 7 -22.62 -31.33 -27.97
CA ALA A 7 -22.17 -30.00 -28.34
C ALA A 7 -22.09 -29.11 -27.08
N GLU A 8 -20.88 -28.82 -26.60
CA GLU A 8 -20.68 -27.88 -25.51
C GLU A 8 -20.66 -26.42 -26.00
N GLY A 9 -21.83 -25.78 -25.93
CA GLY A 9 -21.98 -24.36 -25.60
C GLY A 9 -21.28 -23.33 -26.49
N ILE A 10 -21.97 -22.89 -27.55
CA ILE A 10 -21.70 -21.60 -28.17
C ILE A 10 -22.31 -20.51 -27.26
N ALA A 11 -21.50 -19.57 -26.79
CA ALA A 11 -21.96 -18.42 -26.03
C ALA A 11 -21.91 -17.16 -26.91
N ILE A 12 -22.98 -16.37 -26.90
CA ILE A 12 -23.08 -15.13 -27.69
C ILE A 12 -23.15 -13.95 -26.73
N ILE A 13 -22.14 -13.08 -26.77
CA ILE A 13 -22.04 -11.85 -25.97
C ILE A 13 -22.61 -10.70 -26.80
N LYS A 14 -23.92 -10.50 -26.72
CA LYS A 14 -24.66 -9.47 -27.51
C LYS A 14 -24.39 -8.02 -27.09
N ARG A 15 -23.72 -7.78 -25.96
CA ARG A 15 -23.25 -6.45 -25.54
C ARG A 15 -21.87 -6.56 -24.91
N LEU A 16 -20.86 -6.07 -25.63
CA LEU A 16 -19.67 -5.52 -24.99
C LEU A 16 -20.04 -4.12 -24.47
N PHE A 17 -20.02 -3.90 -23.17
CA PHE A 17 -20.23 -2.58 -22.57
C PHE A 17 -18.97 -1.70 -22.73
N ASN A 18 -18.51 -1.55 -23.98
CA ASN A 18 -17.36 -0.72 -24.36
C ASN A 18 -17.82 0.68 -24.76
N ASP A 19 -18.61 1.32 -23.90
CA ASP A 19 -18.89 2.75 -23.98
C ASP A 19 -19.08 3.32 -22.57
N ARG A 20 -17.96 3.52 -21.88
CA ARG A 20 -17.88 4.29 -20.64
C ARG A 20 -16.66 5.19 -20.72
N ARG A 21 -16.90 6.51 -20.87
CA ARG A 21 -16.00 7.53 -20.34
C ARG A 21 -15.80 7.15 -18.87
N GLN A 22 -14.61 6.68 -18.48
CA GLN A 22 -14.41 6.18 -17.13
C GLN A 22 -14.63 7.34 -16.15
N ASN A 23 -15.56 7.18 -15.20
CA ASN A 23 -15.81 8.20 -14.20
C ASN A 23 -14.52 8.40 -13.39
N LEU A 24 -14.16 9.65 -13.07
CA LEU A 24 -12.90 9.97 -12.40
C LEU A 24 -12.70 9.15 -11.11
N SER A 25 -13.77 9.02 -10.30
CA SER A 25 -13.81 8.14 -9.11
C SER A 25 -13.43 6.68 -9.42
N GLU A 26 -13.93 6.11 -10.52
CA GLU A 26 -13.62 4.73 -10.94
C GLU A 26 -12.15 4.58 -11.34
N ILE A 27 -11.57 5.59 -12.00
CA ILE A 27 -10.13 5.62 -12.34
C ILE A 27 -9.28 5.69 -11.06
N ILE A 28 -9.64 6.57 -10.12
CA ILE A 28 -8.94 6.77 -8.84
C ILE A 28 -8.99 5.48 -8.01
N VAL A 29 -10.17 4.90 -7.79
CA VAL A 29 -10.36 3.67 -7.01
C VAL A 29 -9.55 2.51 -7.59
N LYS A 30 -9.61 2.31 -8.93
CA LYS A 30 -8.78 1.29 -9.60
C LYS A 30 -7.28 1.57 -9.45
N SER A 31 -6.86 2.84 -9.47
CA SER A 31 -5.45 3.23 -9.32
C SER A 31 -4.95 2.98 -7.89
N ILE A 32 -5.71 3.38 -6.87
CA ILE A 32 -5.44 3.06 -5.45
C ILE A 32 -5.29 1.55 -5.26
N HIS A 33 -6.22 0.75 -5.80
CA HIS A 33 -6.16 -0.71 -5.69
C HIS A 33 -4.88 -1.28 -6.34
N ARG A 34 -4.55 -0.86 -7.58
CA ARG A 34 -3.32 -1.30 -8.26
C ARG A 34 -2.06 -0.90 -7.47
N LEU A 35 -2.01 0.30 -6.91
CA LEU A 35 -0.87 0.77 -6.11
C LEU A 35 -0.72 -0.02 -4.81
N LYS A 36 -1.82 -0.29 -4.08
CA LYS A 36 -1.82 -1.16 -2.89
C LYS A 36 -1.32 -2.57 -3.22
N VAL A 37 -1.73 -3.14 -4.36
CA VAL A 37 -1.22 -4.43 -4.87
C VAL A 37 0.29 -4.41 -5.13
N GLN A 38 0.83 -3.34 -5.74
CA GLN A 38 2.28 -3.23 -5.98
C GLN A 38 3.06 -3.01 -4.68
N LYS A 39 2.54 -2.21 -3.75
CA LYS A 39 3.15 -2.01 -2.43
C LYS A 39 3.37 -3.34 -1.70
N VAL A 40 2.34 -4.18 -1.60
CA VAL A 40 2.41 -5.51 -0.97
C VAL A 40 3.40 -6.46 -1.68
N LYS A 41 3.57 -6.34 -2.99
CA LYS A 41 4.61 -7.09 -3.72
C LYS A 41 6.03 -6.63 -3.32
N ILE A 42 6.25 -5.33 -3.17
CA ILE A 42 7.54 -4.76 -2.75
C ILE A 42 7.85 -5.08 -1.28
N GLU A 43 6.86 -5.03 -0.39
CA GLU A 43 6.97 -5.48 1.01
C GLU A 43 7.50 -6.93 1.09
N ARG A 44 6.95 -7.84 0.28
CA ARG A 44 7.41 -9.24 0.21
C ARG A 44 8.83 -9.39 -0.30
N ILE A 45 9.25 -8.59 -1.29
CA ILE A 45 10.62 -8.59 -1.81
C ILE A 45 11.59 -8.09 -0.73
N THR A 46 11.22 -7.01 -0.03
CA THR A 46 12.00 -6.42 1.06
C THR A 46 12.20 -7.42 2.20
N PHE A 47 11.12 -8.09 2.64
CA PHE A 47 11.19 -9.13 3.68
C PHE A 47 12.13 -10.29 3.30
N ARG A 48 12.07 -10.79 2.05
CA ARG A 48 12.99 -11.84 1.56
C ARG A 48 14.44 -11.37 1.53
N LEU A 49 14.69 -10.10 1.24
CA LEU A 49 16.03 -9.51 1.29
C LEU A 49 16.53 -9.36 2.73
N GLU A 50 15.67 -8.99 3.69
CA GLU A 50 16.01 -8.95 5.12
C GLU A 50 16.32 -10.35 5.69
N GLN A 51 15.63 -11.39 5.25
CA GLN A 51 16.01 -12.78 5.55
C GLN A 51 17.38 -13.14 4.94
N ARG A 52 17.67 -12.69 3.71
CA ARG A 52 18.97 -12.89 3.05
C ARG A 52 20.10 -12.12 3.76
N ASP A 53 19.85 -10.90 4.26
CA ASP A 53 20.78 -10.11 5.07
C ASP A 53 21.23 -10.90 6.29
N LYS A 54 20.27 -11.37 7.10
CA LYS A 54 20.54 -12.18 8.30
C LYS A 54 21.38 -13.41 7.98
N LYS A 55 21.05 -14.14 6.90
CA LYS A 55 21.79 -15.34 6.48
C LYS A 55 23.21 -15.02 5.98
N LEU A 56 23.39 -13.98 5.17
CA LEU A 56 24.72 -13.55 4.70
C LEU A 56 25.59 -13.04 5.86
N PHE A 57 25.00 -12.33 6.82
CA PHE A 57 25.68 -11.88 8.03
C PHE A 57 26.17 -13.06 8.88
N GLN A 58 25.33 -14.07 9.11
CA GLN A 58 25.73 -15.31 9.80
C GLN A 58 26.87 -16.04 9.07
N ILE A 59 26.81 -16.17 7.73
CA ILE A 59 27.88 -16.79 6.94
C ILE A 59 29.18 -15.99 7.04
N CYS A 60 29.11 -14.65 7.02
CA CYS A 60 30.26 -13.77 7.19
C CYS A 60 30.93 -13.97 8.56
N VAL A 61 30.14 -13.95 9.65
CA VAL A 61 30.62 -14.20 11.02
C VAL A 61 31.26 -15.59 11.14
N SER A 62 30.64 -16.64 10.59
CA SER A 62 31.21 -17.99 10.61
C SER A 62 32.50 -18.09 9.81
N SER A 63 32.59 -17.43 8.64
CA SER A 63 33.79 -17.42 7.81
C SER A 63 34.96 -16.71 8.52
N LEU A 64 34.69 -15.61 9.24
CA LEU A 64 35.69 -14.95 10.10
C LEU A 64 36.16 -15.86 11.24
N LYS A 65 35.23 -16.54 11.95
CA LYS A 65 35.58 -17.47 13.03
C LYS A 65 36.44 -18.64 12.56
N SER A 66 36.23 -19.12 11.34
CA SER A 66 37.03 -20.19 10.71
C SER A 66 38.30 -19.68 10.00
N ASN A 67 38.73 -18.42 10.24
CA ASN A 67 39.86 -17.76 9.57
C ASN A 67 39.79 -17.71 8.03
N ASN A 68 38.63 -17.97 7.42
CA ASN A 68 38.43 -17.85 5.97
C ASN A 68 38.08 -16.40 5.61
N ARG A 69 39.12 -15.56 5.61
CA ARG A 69 39.01 -14.11 5.43
C ARG A 69 38.51 -13.72 4.03
N GLU A 70 38.91 -14.44 3.00
CA GLU A 70 38.49 -14.23 1.61
C GLU A 70 36.97 -14.40 1.45
N ARG A 71 36.43 -15.51 1.96
CA ARG A 71 34.97 -15.76 1.96
C ARG A 71 34.21 -14.73 2.79
N ALA A 72 34.77 -14.28 3.91
CA ALA A 72 34.19 -13.22 4.71
C ALA A 72 34.09 -11.88 3.95
N ILE A 73 35.15 -11.48 3.22
CA ILE A 73 35.17 -10.26 2.39
C ILE A 73 34.08 -10.32 1.30
N VAL A 74 33.96 -11.44 0.58
CA VAL A 74 32.91 -11.64 -0.43
C VAL A 74 31.51 -11.52 0.20
N CYS A 75 31.28 -12.17 1.35
CA CYS A 75 30.00 -12.08 2.05
C CYS A 75 29.69 -10.67 2.56
N ALA A 76 30.70 -9.90 2.99
CA ALA A 76 30.53 -8.52 3.45
C ALA A 76 30.14 -7.57 2.30
N ASN A 77 30.76 -7.72 1.13
CA ASN A 77 30.43 -6.92 -0.06
C ASN A 77 29.00 -7.20 -0.52
N GLU A 78 28.61 -8.47 -0.62
CA GLU A 78 27.23 -8.87 -0.97
C GLU A 78 26.20 -8.39 0.07
N LEU A 79 26.54 -8.44 1.36
CA LEU A 79 25.69 -7.92 2.43
C LEU A 79 25.49 -6.40 2.30
N ALA A 80 26.54 -5.64 1.97
CA ALA A 80 26.44 -4.20 1.73
C ALA A 80 25.53 -3.87 0.54
N HIS A 81 25.57 -4.67 -0.55
CA HIS A 81 24.67 -4.53 -1.69
C HIS A 81 23.21 -4.85 -1.32
N VAL A 82 22.98 -5.93 -0.57
CA VAL A 82 21.64 -6.30 -0.06
C VAL A 82 21.05 -5.18 0.81
N ARG A 83 21.85 -4.58 1.70
CA ARG A 83 21.42 -3.45 2.56
C ARG A 83 21.04 -2.20 1.76
N LYS A 84 21.85 -1.83 0.76
CA LYS A 84 21.52 -0.73 -0.17
C LYS A 84 20.18 -0.97 -0.88
N LEU A 85 19.94 -2.20 -1.34
CA LEU A 85 18.69 -2.58 -2.01
C LEU A 85 17.49 -2.54 -1.04
N ILE A 86 17.63 -3.03 0.20
CA ILE A 86 16.58 -2.93 1.23
C ILE A 86 16.21 -1.46 1.50
N ALA A 87 17.21 -0.59 1.67
CA ALA A 87 16.99 0.84 1.89
C ALA A 87 16.24 1.50 0.70
N PHE A 88 16.65 1.20 -0.52
CA PHE A 88 15.97 1.67 -1.73
C PHE A 88 14.50 1.20 -1.79
N LEU A 89 14.22 -0.09 -1.53
CA LEU A 89 12.86 -0.61 -1.59
C LEU A 89 11.95 -0.03 -0.49
N LYS A 90 12.49 0.26 0.70
CA LYS A 90 11.76 1.00 1.75
C LYS A 90 11.41 2.42 1.30
N GLN A 91 12.30 3.10 0.59
CA GLN A 91 12.00 4.40 -0.01
C GLN A 91 10.87 4.31 -1.06
N VAL A 92 10.85 3.25 -1.88
CA VAL A 92 9.77 3.02 -2.85
C VAL A 92 8.44 2.71 -2.15
N GLN A 93 8.44 1.98 -1.03
CA GLN A 93 7.23 1.72 -0.23
C GLN A 93 6.60 3.03 0.27
N LEU A 94 7.41 3.89 0.91
CA LEU A 94 6.98 5.22 1.37
C LEU A 94 6.43 6.08 0.22
N ALA A 95 7.01 5.98 -0.98
CA ALA A 95 6.55 6.74 -2.15
C ALA A 95 5.18 6.27 -2.62
N LEU A 96 4.95 4.95 -2.63
CA LEU A 96 3.65 4.37 -2.94
C LEU A 96 2.60 4.74 -1.88
N GLU A 97 2.95 4.74 -0.59
CA GLU A 97 2.05 5.20 0.48
C GLU A 97 1.62 6.65 0.27
N ARG A 98 2.57 7.56 0.03
CA ARG A 98 2.26 8.98 -0.21
C ARG A 98 1.32 9.17 -1.41
N VAL A 99 1.54 8.45 -2.51
CA VAL A 99 0.68 8.53 -3.70
C VAL A 99 -0.71 7.93 -3.42
N ILE A 100 -0.79 6.83 -2.68
CA ILE A 100 -2.07 6.22 -2.26
C ILE A 100 -2.88 7.20 -1.41
N LEU A 101 -2.26 7.78 -0.38
CA LEU A 101 -2.92 8.75 0.52
C LEU A 101 -3.43 9.97 -0.26
N ARG A 102 -2.63 10.54 -1.16
CA ARG A 102 -3.07 11.69 -1.98
C ARG A 102 -4.22 11.33 -2.92
N LEU A 103 -4.23 10.13 -3.49
CA LEU A 103 -5.36 9.65 -4.30
C LEU A 103 -6.62 9.39 -3.45
N GLU A 104 -6.48 8.98 -2.19
CA GLU A 104 -7.59 8.83 -1.25
C GLU A 104 -8.21 10.20 -0.90
N THR A 105 -7.40 11.22 -0.61
CA THR A 105 -7.88 12.62 -0.45
C THR A 105 -8.58 13.14 -1.72
N ILE A 106 -8.02 12.89 -2.91
CA ILE A 106 -8.64 13.31 -4.18
C ILE A 106 -9.96 12.58 -4.43
N LYS A 107 -10.11 11.33 -3.98
CA LYS A 107 -11.39 10.59 -4.04
C LYS A 107 -12.44 11.28 -3.16
N GLU A 108 -12.10 11.61 -1.93
CA GLU A 108 -13.02 12.28 -0.98
C GLU A 108 -13.50 13.63 -1.54
N LEU A 109 -12.57 14.45 -2.05
CA LEU A 109 -12.92 15.72 -2.72
C LEU A 109 -13.78 15.53 -3.97
N ASN A 110 -13.53 14.48 -4.77
CA ASN A 110 -14.37 14.15 -5.93
C ASN A 110 -15.80 13.80 -5.51
N ASP A 111 -15.98 13.06 -4.42
CA ASP A 111 -17.30 12.61 -3.99
C ASP A 111 -18.12 13.81 -3.45
N ILE A 112 -17.51 14.71 -2.67
CA ILE A 112 -18.11 16.01 -2.28
C ILE A 112 -18.50 16.83 -3.52
N MET A 113 -17.66 16.88 -4.55
CA MET A 113 -17.94 17.62 -5.79
C MET A 113 -19.14 17.04 -6.58
N VAL A 114 -19.39 15.73 -6.48
CA VAL A 114 -20.59 15.10 -7.05
C VAL A 114 -21.85 15.51 -6.28
N GLU A 115 -21.76 15.62 -4.95
CA GLU A 115 -22.86 16.03 -4.07
C GLU A 115 -23.21 17.52 -4.15
N LEU A 116 -22.22 18.39 -4.41
CA LEU A 116 -22.42 19.84 -4.51
C LEU A 116 -23.00 20.28 -5.87
N ARG A 117 -22.74 19.51 -6.94
CA ARG A 117 -23.14 19.85 -8.32
C ARG A 117 -24.66 20.02 -8.55
N PRO A 118 -25.58 19.28 -7.88
CA PRO A 118 -27.01 19.59 -7.89
C PRO A 118 -27.33 20.97 -7.30
N ALA A 119 -26.74 21.35 -6.16
CA ALA A 119 -27.00 22.63 -5.50
C ALA A 119 -26.58 23.82 -6.37
N LEU A 120 -25.40 23.77 -7.00
CA LEU A 120 -24.95 24.79 -7.95
C LEU A 120 -25.88 24.93 -9.17
N ARG A 121 -26.42 23.81 -9.67
CA ARG A 121 -27.44 23.86 -10.75
C ARG A 121 -28.76 24.47 -10.30
N MET A 122 -29.18 24.24 -9.06
CA MET A 122 -30.37 24.90 -8.51
C MET A 122 -30.14 26.40 -8.32
N LEU A 123 -28.99 26.79 -7.77
CA LEU A 123 -28.61 28.21 -7.64
C LEU A 123 -28.67 28.92 -8.99
N LYS A 124 -27.96 28.39 -10.02
CA LYS A 124 -28.00 28.93 -11.38
C LYS A 124 -29.43 28.97 -11.97
N SER A 125 -30.28 28.00 -11.64
CA SER A 125 -31.69 28.02 -12.07
C SER A 125 -32.50 29.13 -11.41
N VAL A 126 -32.24 29.45 -10.14
CA VAL A 126 -32.87 30.59 -9.44
C VAL A 126 -32.33 31.90 -10.00
N THR A 127 -31.02 32.03 -10.23
CA THR A 127 -30.42 33.19 -10.90
C THR A 127 -31.10 33.49 -12.24
N ASN A 128 -31.28 32.47 -13.08
CA ASN A 128 -31.93 32.59 -14.38
C ASN A 128 -33.43 32.95 -14.31
N GLN A 129 -34.12 32.67 -13.19
CA GLN A 129 -35.52 33.06 -12.99
C GLN A 129 -35.63 34.51 -12.49
N LEU A 130 -34.66 34.96 -11.70
CA LEU A 130 -34.62 36.31 -11.15
C LEU A 130 -34.10 37.35 -12.15
N SER A 131 -33.36 36.96 -13.19
CA SER A 131 -32.73 37.91 -14.11
C SER A 131 -33.70 38.81 -14.89
N GLU A 132 -34.95 38.40 -15.07
CA GLU A 132 -35.99 39.20 -15.77
C GLU A 132 -36.62 40.26 -14.85
N PHE A 133 -36.74 39.99 -13.54
CA PHE A 133 -37.50 40.83 -12.60
C PHE A 133 -36.64 41.54 -11.54
N LEU A 134 -35.50 40.97 -11.17
CA LEU A 134 -34.59 41.42 -10.12
C LEU A 134 -33.12 41.24 -10.57
N PRO A 135 -32.65 42.01 -11.58
CA PRO A 135 -31.35 41.82 -12.20
C PRO A 135 -30.17 42.01 -11.21
N ASP A 136 -30.28 42.95 -10.28
CA ASP A 136 -29.23 43.19 -9.26
C ASP A 136 -29.06 41.96 -8.35
N VAL A 137 -30.17 41.34 -7.94
CA VAL A 137 -30.16 40.11 -7.13
C VAL A 137 -29.62 38.93 -7.93
N ALA A 138 -29.97 38.83 -9.22
CA ALA A 138 -29.44 37.81 -10.10
C ALA A 138 -27.91 37.96 -10.30
N SER A 139 -27.40 39.19 -10.43
CA SER A 139 -25.97 39.47 -10.52
C SER A 139 -25.22 38.95 -9.29
N GLU A 140 -25.71 39.25 -8.08
CA GLU A 140 -25.07 38.79 -6.83
C GLU A 140 -25.14 37.25 -6.68
N LEU A 141 -26.23 36.62 -7.08
CA LEU A 141 -26.35 35.15 -7.08
C LEU A 141 -25.42 34.49 -8.12
N GLU A 142 -25.16 35.15 -9.25
CA GLU A 142 -24.15 34.68 -10.21
C GLU A 142 -22.74 34.82 -9.64
N ASN A 143 -22.40 35.97 -9.06
CA ASN A 143 -21.11 36.21 -8.41
C ASN A 143 -20.80 35.12 -7.35
N VAL A 144 -21.81 34.70 -6.56
CA VAL A 144 -21.69 33.59 -5.61
C VAL A 144 -21.48 32.24 -6.31
N ASN A 145 -22.24 31.95 -7.38
CA ASN A 145 -22.11 30.71 -8.15
C ASN A 145 -20.72 30.59 -8.83
N GLU A 146 -20.22 31.68 -9.41
CA GLU A 146 -18.89 31.76 -10.02
C GLU A 146 -17.77 31.66 -8.97
N SER A 147 -17.87 32.39 -7.85
CA SER A 147 -16.88 32.32 -6.75
C SER A 147 -16.75 30.90 -6.17
N ILE A 148 -17.86 30.19 -6.00
CA ILE A 148 -17.83 28.79 -5.54
C ILE A 148 -17.21 27.88 -6.62
N ALA A 149 -17.58 28.05 -7.89
CA ALA A 149 -17.03 27.27 -9.00
C ALA A 149 -15.50 27.49 -9.18
N GLU A 150 -15.04 28.73 -9.04
CA GLU A 150 -13.61 29.09 -9.06
C GLU A 150 -12.87 28.48 -7.87
N THR A 151 -13.38 28.65 -6.64
CA THR A 151 -12.77 28.06 -5.43
C THR A 151 -12.60 26.53 -5.56
N LEU A 152 -13.60 25.85 -6.13
CA LEU A 152 -13.54 24.40 -6.40
C LEU A 152 -12.53 24.04 -7.50
N ALA A 153 -12.36 24.90 -8.52
CA ALA A 153 -11.37 24.73 -9.57
C ALA A 153 -9.94 24.95 -9.05
N ILE A 154 -9.73 25.98 -8.23
CA ILE A 154 -8.46 26.28 -7.54
C ILE A 154 -8.11 25.12 -6.60
N THR A 155 -9.02 24.67 -5.74
CA THR A 155 -8.78 23.54 -4.82
C THR A 155 -8.34 22.27 -5.56
N LYS A 156 -8.85 22.04 -6.77
CA LYS A 156 -8.48 20.90 -7.63
C LYS A 156 -7.07 21.06 -8.26
N LEU A 157 -6.58 22.28 -8.42
CA LEU A 157 -5.27 22.61 -9.01
C LEU A 157 -4.18 22.79 -7.93
N GLU A 158 -4.52 23.43 -6.81
CA GLU A 158 -3.69 23.56 -5.59
C GLU A 158 -3.59 22.26 -4.79
N ALA A 159 -4.28 21.20 -5.22
CA ALA A 159 -3.86 19.82 -4.95
C ALA A 159 -2.48 19.48 -5.60
N SER A 160 -1.83 20.43 -6.31
CA SER A 160 -0.52 20.29 -6.93
C SER A 160 0.34 21.59 -6.89
N PRO A 161 0.94 21.92 -5.73
CA PRO A 161 2.32 22.45 -5.70
C PRO A 161 3.36 21.42 -5.20
N GLU A 162 2.90 20.32 -4.61
CA GLU A 162 3.76 19.39 -3.84
C GLU A 162 4.29 18.21 -4.67
N ALA A 163 3.97 18.17 -5.96
CA ALA A 163 4.34 17.13 -6.92
C ALA A 163 5.86 16.98 -7.12
N LEU A 164 6.65 17.93 -6.60
CA LEU A 164 8.12 17.94 -6.65
C LEU A 164 8.80 17.83 -5.28
N ILE A 165 8.06 17.76 -4.16
CA ILE A 165 8.68 17.54 -2.83
C ILE A 165 9.36 16.15 -2.86
N PRO A 166 10.70 16.05 -2.76
CA PRO A 166 11.41 14.78 -2.62
C PRO A 166 10.91 14.06 -1.37
N LEU A 167 10.83 12.73 -1.42
CA LEU A 167 10.23 11.94 -0.33
C LEU A 167 10.96 12.08 1.03
N GLN A 168 12.19 12.62 1.03
CA GLN A 168 12.99 12.93 2.22
C GLN A 168 12.88 14.39 2.71
N MET A 169 12.20 15.29 2.00
CA MET A 169 12.03 16.65 2.48
C MET A 169 10.98 16.68 3.59
N LYS A 170 11.47 16.95 4.80
CA LYS A 170 10.62 17.27 5.94
C LYS A 170 9.96 18.64 5.71
N THR A 171 8.67 18.74 5.96
CA THR A 171 7.96 20.02 6.03
C THR A 171 7.93 20.50 7.47
N PRO A 172 7.98 21.82 7.75
CA PRO A 172 7.97 22.34 9.12
C PRO A 172 6.70 21.92 9.88
N ALA A 173 5.53 22.03 9.25
CA ALA A 173 4.27 21.53 9.79
C ALA A 173 4.28 20.00 10.05
N GLY A 174 4.97 19.23 9.20
CA GLY A 174 5.13 17.79 9.40
C GLY A 174 6.02 17.44 10.61
N GLU A 175 7.08 18.22 10.86
CA GLU A 175 7.92 18.05 12.05
C GLU A 175 7.19 18.44 13.34
N GLU A 176 6.38 19.50 13.30
CA GLU A 176 5.55 19.92 14.44
C GLU A 176 4.53 18.84 14.84
N ILE A 177 3.79 18.29 13.86
CA ILE A 177 2.86 17.17 14.09
C ILE A 177 3.60 15.92 14.61
N LEU A 178 4.78 15.60 14.07
CA LEU A 178 5.57 14.47 14.57
C LEU A 178 6.01 14.67 16.02
N LYS A 179 6.30 15.91 16.43
CA LYS A 179 6.67 16.26 17.82
C LYS A 179 5.47 16.17 18.77
N GLU A 180 4.29 16.64 18.35
CA GLU A 180 3.04 16.47 19.09
C GLU A 180 2.73 14.98 19.32
N VAL A 181 2.78 14.18 18.24
CA VAL A 181 2.55 12.72 18.31
C VAL A 181 3.59 12.03 19.19
N SER A 182 4.87 12.44 19.17
CA SER A 182 5.87 11.85 20.08
C SER A 182 5.59 12.18 21.55
N ALA A 183 5.23 13.43 21.87
CA ALA A 183 4.93 13.83 23.24
C ALA A 183 3.71 13.08 23.81
N PHE A 184 2.65 12.93 23.00
CA PHE A 184 1.47 12.14 23.37
C PHE A 184 1.79 10.65 23.57
N LEU A 185 2.71 10.08 22.78
CA LEU A 185 3.16 8.70 22.95
C LEU A 185 4.03 8.54 24.21
N GLU A 186 4.87 9.51 24.55
CA GLU A 186 5.67 9.52 25.79
C GLU A 186 4.77 9.55 27.02
N GLU A 187 3.76 10.43 27.05
CA GLU A 187 2.74 10.48 28.11
C GLU A 187 2.05 9.12 28.30
N LYS A 188 1.54 8.53 27.21
CA LYS A 188 0.88 7.19 27.24
C LYS A 188 1.79 6.02 27.59
N VAL A 189 3.10 6.18 27.49
CA VAL A 189 4.08 5.20 27.99
C VAL A 189 4.32 5.43 29.47
N ALA A 190 4.47 6.67 29.92
CA ALA A 190 4.64 7.03 31.32
C ALA A 190 3.46 6.55 32.19
N GLU A 191 2.21 6.73 31.73
CA GLU A 191 0.99 6.20 32.39
C GLU A 191 1.00 4.68 32.62
N LYS A 192 1.80 3.93 31.84
CA LYS A 192 1.82 2.45 31.84
C LYS A 192 3.07 1.87 32.48
N LEU A 193 4.04 2.70 32.84
CA LEU A 193 5.22 2.26 33.58
C LEU A 193 4.86 2.17 35.07
N PRO A 194 5.11 1.02 35.73
CA PRO A 194 4.97 0.96 37.18
C PRO A 194 5.99 1.90 37.83
N GLU A 195 5.64 2.47 38.99
CA GLU A 195 6.57 3.32 39.74
C GLU A 195 7.90 2.59 40.00
N PRO A 196 9.05 3.25 39.80
CA PRO A 196 10.35 2.63 40.04
C PRO A 196 10.46 2.22 41.51
N PRO A 197 11.01 1.04 41.83
CA PRO A 197 11.09 0.56 43.20
C PRO A 197 11.88 1.57 44.04
N ALA A 198 11.29 2.01 45.17
CA ALA A 198 11.88 3.03 46.01
C ALA A 198 13.26 2.60 46.53
N SER A 199 14.31 3.23 46.01
CA SER A 199 15.66 3.11 46.54
C SER A 199 15.66 3.49 48.02
N PRO A 200 16.25 2.68 48.92
CA PRO A 200 16.22 2.97 50.35
C PRO A 200 16.94 4.29 50.64
N ILE A 201 16.26 5.16 51.39
CA ILE A 201 16.80 6.44 51.86
C ILE A 201 17.93 6.16 52.84
N VAL A 202 19.17 6.16 52.36
CA VAL A 202 20.36 6.21 53.23
C VAL A 202 20.44 7.61 53.79
N LYS A 203 20.23 7.74 55.11
CA LYS A 203 20.32 9.01 55.82
C LYS A 203 21.76 9.52 55.81
N GLU A 204 21.88 10.80 55.53
CA GLU A 204 23.12 11.57 55.57
C GLU A 204 23.71 11.61 56.99
N ALA A 205 25.03 11.39 57.11
CA ALA A 205 25.76 11.47 58.38
C ALA A 205 27.22 11.90 58.15
N ALA A 206 27.47 13.19 58.40
CA ALA A 206 28.71 13.88 58.80
C ALA A 206 30.09 13.53 58.17
N GLU A 207 30.80 14.59 57.81
CA GLU A 207 32.22 14.68 57.40
C GLU A 207 33.19 14.28 58.57
N GLN A 208 34.51 13.99 58.46
CA GLN A 208 35.67 14.48 57.66
C GLN A 208 36.82 13.41 57.67
N PRO A 209 38.10 13.66 57.27
CA PRO A 209 38.59 14.05 55.94
C PRO A 209 39.79 13.21 55.40
N VAL A 210 40.00 13.28 54.08
CA VAL A 210 41.25 13.05 53.27
C VAL A 210 42.18 11.86 53.61
N LYS A 211 42.27 10.90 52.67
CA LYS A 211 43.57 10.48 52.13
C LYS A 211 43.51 10.12 50.64
N GLN A 212 44.41 10.74 49.89
CA GLN A 212 44.70 10.56 48.48
C GLN A 212 45.26 9.16 48.17
N MET A 213 44.87 8.55 47.04
CA MET A 213 45.79 7.78 46.19
C MET A 213 45.19 7.50 44.79
N VAL A 214 46.08 7.48 43.79
CA VAL A 214 45.76 7.28 42.36
C VAL A 214 45.69 5.78 42.05
N ALA A 215 44.78 5.38 41.17
CA ALA A 215 44.85 4.07 40.51
C ALA A 215 44.60 4.21 39.00
N LEU A 216 45.67 4.05 38.23
CA LEU A 216 45.61 3.84 36.78
C LEU A 216 45.23 2.38 36.49
N ALA A 217 44.44 2.17 35.43
CA ALA A 217 44.34 0.96 34.62
C ALA A 217 44.13 -0.42 35.31
N ALA A 218 42.96 -1.02 35.07
CA ALA A 218 42.83 -2.48 34.93
C ALA A 218 41.63 -2.84 34.03
N THR A 219 41.83 -2.84 32.71
CA THR A 219 40.93 -3.57 31.81
C THR A 219 41.21 -5.05 31.94
N CYS A 220 40.32 -5.83 32.54
CA CYS A 220 40.34 -7.29 32.42
C CYS A 220 38.94 -7.90 32.42
N THR A 221 38.60 -8.52 31.29
CA THR A 221 37.52 -9.50 31.11
C THR A 221 37.80 -10.80 31.84
N THR A 222 36.75 -11.57 32.18
CA THR A 222 36.57 -13.04 32.02
C THR A 222 35.57 -13.54 33.08
N SER A 223 34.78 -14.62 32.91
CA SER A 223 34.25 -15.34 31.74
C SER A 223 33.31 -16.44 32.27
N THR A 224 32.27 -16.83 31.50
CA THR A 224 31.60 -18.17 31.57
C THR A 224 30.88 -18.52 32.91
N ARG A 225 29.83 -19.37 33.05
CA ARG A 225 29.05 -20.35 32.24
C ARG A 225 27.81 -20.78 33.08
N GLU A 226 26.72 -21.40 32.62
CA GLU A 226 26.05 -21.60 31.32
C GLU A 226 24.57 -22.04 31.59
N GLU A 227 23.69 -21.96 30.57
CA GLU A 227 22.43 -22.73 30.37
C GLU A 227 21.14 -22.48 31.21
N GLY A 228 19.98 -22.59 30.55
CA GLY A 228 18.64 -22.46 31.16
C GLY A 228 17.58 -21.78 30.28
N THR A 229 17.00 -22.52 29.32
CA THR A 229 15.93 -22.11 28.39
C THR A 229 14.67 -21.54 29.07
N SER A 230 14.03 -20.50 28.48
CA SER A 230 12.71 -20.65 27.80
C SER A 230 12.00 -19.33 27.40
N GLN A 231 11.29 -19.38 26.27
CA GLN A 231 10.17 -18.51 25.81
C GLN A 231 10.43 -17.07 25.32
N SER A 232 10.77 -16.89 24.03
CA SER A 232 10.25 -15.77 23.22
C SER A 232 10.32 -16.03 21.70
N GLU A 233 9.61 -17.05 21.20
CA GLU A 233 9.59 -17.39 19.75
C GLU A 233 8.21 -17.27 19.08
N LYS A 234 7.13 -17.04 19.84
CA LYS A 234 5.75 -17.15 19.32
C LYS A 234 5.25 -15.95 18.49
N THR A 235 5.93 -14.81 18.49
CA THR A 235 5.44 -13.57 17.85
C THR A 235 5.85 -13.40 16.38
N ILE A 236 6.94 -14.02 15.94
CA ILE A 236 7.49 -13.83 14.58
C ILE A 236 6.77 -14.73 13.56
N SER A 237 6.48 -15.98 13.93
CA SER A 237 5.83 -16.99 13.07
C SER A 237 4.51 -16.50 12.47
N PHE A 238 3.64 -15.88 13.28
CA PHE A 238 2.29 -15.48 12.87
C PHE A 238 2.29 -14.44 11.73
N ARG A 239 3.20 -13.45 11.76
CA ARG A 239 3.31 -12.45 10.68
C ARG A 239 3.83 -13.06 9.38
N GLU A 240 4.72 -14.04 9.46
CA GLU A 240 5.24 -14.70 8.26
C GLU A 240 4.16 -15.56 7.58
N THR A 241 3.33 -16.28 8.35
CA THR A 241 2.19 -17.03 7.80
C THR A 241 1.12 -16.13 7.16
N GLU A 242 0.78 -14.98 7.78
CA GLU A 242 -0.21 -14.06 7.20
C GLU A 242 0.33 -13.36 5.93
N LEU A 243 1.60 -12.97 5.90
CA LEU A 243 2.23 -12.43 4.67
C LEU A 243 2.26 -13.46 3.53
N GLN A 244 2.51 -14.74 3.82
CA GLN A 244 2.44 -15.83 2.84
C GLN A 244 1.00 -16.09 2.36
N ARG A 245 0.01 -16.00 3.24
CA ARG A 245 -1.41 -16.18 2.91
C ARG A 245 -1.96 -15.05 2.05
N LEU A 246 -1.66 -13.80 2.41
CA LEU A 246 -1.93 -12.61 1.60
C LEU A 246 -1.21 -12.69 0.25
N SER A 247 0.03 -13.20 0.25
CA SER A 247 0.85 -13.40 -0.94
C SER A 247 0.18 -14.26 -2.01
N LEU A 248 -0.35 -15.42 -1.61
CA LEU A 248 -1.04 -16.37 -2.48
C LEU A 248 -2.38 -15.82 -2.99
N LYS A 249 -3.16 -15.15 -2.11
CA LYS A 249 -4.40 -14.47 -2.51
C LYS A 249 -4.16 -13.41 -3.58
N LEU A 250 -3.13 -12.58 -3.40
CA LEU A 250 -2.78 -11.52 -4.34
C LEU A 250 -2.32 -12.08 -5.70
N GLN A 251 -1.53 -13.16 -5.70
CA GLN A 251 -1.12 -13.84 -6.94
C GLN A 251 -2.33 -14.37 -7.70
N ARG A 252 -3.24 -15.09 -7.01
CA ARG A 252 -4.46 -15.64 -7.61
C ARG A 252 -5.35 -14.54 -8.20
N MET A 253 -5.55 -13.42 -7.50
CA MET A 253 -6.25 -12.25 -8.05
C MET A 253 -5.57 -11.71 -9.33
N THR A 254 -4.25 -11.53 -9.33
CA THR A 254 -3.55 -11.00 -10.52
C THR A 254 -3.56 -11.94 -11.71
N ILE A 255 -3.63 -13.27 -11.49
CA ILE A 255 -3.77 -14.26 -12.55
C ILE A 255 -5.18 -14.21 -13.13
N ASN A 256 -6.21 -14.22 -12.28
CA ASN A 256 -7.61 -14.14 -12.71
C ASN A 256 -7.90 -12.86 -13.51
N ASP A 257 -7.45 -11.69 -13.05
CA ASP A 257 -7.60 -10.44 -13.81
C ASP A 257 -6.84 -10.45 -15.14
N SER A 258 -5.71 -11.18 -15.24
CA SER A 258 -4.98 -11.36 -16.50
C SER A 258 -5.77 -12.23 -17.49
N ILE A 259 -6.35 -13.34 -17.01
CA ILE A 259 -7.19 -14.24 -17.80
C ILE A 259 -8.46 -13.51 -18.29
N GLU A 260 -9.11 -12.74 -17.42
CA GLU A 260 -10.25 -11.90 -17.77
C GLU A 260 -9.95 -10.92 -18.91
N ASN A 261 -8.78 -10.28 -18.89
CA ASN A 261 -8.39 -9.33 -19.93
C ASN A 261 -8.11 -10.03 -21.28
N MET A 262 -7.43 -11.18 -21.28
CA MET A 262 -7.20 -11.98 -22.49
C MET A 262 -8.53 -12.42 -23.13
N ILE A 263 -9.49 -12.88 -22.32
CA ILE A 263 -10.82 -13.27 -22.81
C ILE A 263 -11.59 -12.05 -23.34
N LEU A 264 -11.50 -10.88 -22.68
CA LEU A 264 -12.12 -9.64 -23.18
C LEU A 264 -11.55 -9.19 -24.54
N GLU A 265 -10.23 -9.30 -24.76
CA GLU A 265 -9.62 -9.02 -26.06
C GLU A 265 -10.04 -10.04 -27.13
N TYR A 266 -10.10 -11.32 -26.76
CA TYR A 266 -10.58 -12.39 -27.64
C TYR A 266 -12.02 -12.15 -28.12
N VAL A 267 -12.92 -11.82 -27.19
CA VAL A 267 -14.34 -11.51 -27.48
C VAL A 267 -14.46 -10.27 -28.36
N LYS A 268 -13.62 -9.24 -28.15
CA LYS A 268 -13.55 -8.07 -29.05
C LYS A 268 -13.14 -8.46 -30.47
N LYS A 269 -12.13 -9.33 -30.62
CA LYS A 269 -11.63 -9.80 -31.92
C LYS A 269 -12.67 -10.62 -32.69
N LYS A 270 -13.43 -11.49 -32.01
CA LYS A 270 -14.48 -12.34 -32.61
C LYS A 270 -15.89 -11.69 -32.56
N LYS A 271 -15.97 -10.36 -32.46
CA LYS A 271 -17.21 -9.54 -32.49
C LYS A 271 -18.33 -9.98 -31.54
N GLY A 272 -17.99 -10.60 -30.40
CA GLY A 272 -18.96 -11.03 -29.40
C GLY A 272 -19.40 -12.50 -29.48
N GLU A 273 -19.02 -13.26 -30.51
CA GLU A 273 -19.27 -14.71 -30.53
C GLU A 273 -18.08 -15.46 -29.92
N ILE A 274 -18.34 -16.32 -28.93
CA ILE A 274 -17.29 -17.09 -28.24
C ILE A 274 -17.72 -18.56 -28.09
N ASN A 275 -16.98 -19.42 -28.77
CA ASN A 275 -17.01 -20.86 -28.52
C ASN A 275 -16.01 -21.17 -27.39
N ILE A 276 -16.49 -21.82 -26.32
CA ILE A 276 -15.69 -22.07 -25.11
C ILE A 276 -14.51 -23.01 -25.40
N THR A 277 -14.67 -24.00 -26.29
CA THR A 277 -13.60 -24.95 -26.62
C THR A 277 -12.57 -24.32 -27.57
N GLU A 278 -13.01 -23.53 -28.54
CA GLU A 278 -12.13 -22.77 -29.44
C GLU A 278 -11.32 -21.72 -28.68
N CYS A 279 -11.94 -20.97 -27.76
CA CYS A 279 -11.27 -20.01 -26.89
C CYS A 279 -10.25 -20.67 -25.96
N ALA A 280 -10.57 -21.84 -25.39
CA ALA A 280 -9.65 -22.60 -24.56
C ALA A 280 -8.39 -23.03 -25.33
N LEU A 281 -8.57 -23.48 -26.58
CA LEU A 281 -7.47 -23.88 -27.46
C LEU A 281 -6.64 -22.67 -27.94
N GLU A 282 -7.27 -21.61 -28.46
CA GLU A 282 -6.55 -20.43 -28.98
C GLU A 282 -5.83 -19.64 -27.88
N LEU A 283 -6.31 -19.66 -26.62
CA LEU A 283 -5.66 -19.00 -25.48
C LEU A 283 -4.76 -19.92 -24.63
N ASN A 284 -4.68 -21.22 -24.95
CA ASN A 284 -3.99 -22.25 -24.13
C ASN A 284 -4.45 -22.27 -22.65
N LEU A 285 -5.76 -22.13 -22.42
CA LEU A 285 -6.37 -22.15 -21.08
C LEU A 285 -7.28 -23.36 -20.91
N PRO A 286 -7.35 -23.98 -19.72
CA PRO A 286 -8.30 -25.06 -19.48
C PRO A 286 -9.74 -24.54 -19.53
N THR A 287 -10.67 -25.35 -20.05
CA THR A 287 -12.08 -24.98 -20.23
C THR A 287 -12.79 -24.61 -18.92
N SER A 288 -12.28 -25.08 -17.78
CA SER A 288 -12.72 -24.67 -16.43
C SER A 288 -12.41 -23.20 -16.12
N GLU A 289 -11.19 -22.74 -16.40
CA GLU A 289 -10.77 -21.35 -16.16
C GLU A 289 -11.47 -20.39 -17.10
N VAL A 290 -11.68 -20.76 -18.37
CA VAL A 290 -12.47 -19.96 -19.31
C VAL A 290 -13.92 -19.82 -18.82
N LYS A 291 -14.54 -20.90 -18.31
CA LYS A 291 -15.89 -20.87 -17.72
C LYS A 291 -15.95 -20.04 -16.41
N GLU A 292 -14.93 -20.13 -15.55
CA GLU A 292 -14.85 -19.35 -14.30
C GLU A 292 -14.64 -17.85 -14.57
N ALA A 293 -13.71 -17.50 -15.47
CA ALA A 293 -13.46 -16.13 -15.86
C ALA A 293 -14.66 -15.50 -16.60
N LEU A 294 -15.36 -16.24 -17.47
CA LEU A 294 -16.59 -15.76 -18.10
C LEU A 294 -17.68 -15.46 -17.05
N LYS A 295 -17.87 -16.31 -16.03
CA LYS A 295 -18.78 -16.01 -14.91
C LYS A 295 -18.35 -14.76 -14.14
N SER A 296 -17.06 -14.64 -13.78
CA SER A 296 -16.51 -13.45 -13.13
C SER A 296 -16.72 -12.18 -13.97
N LEU A 297 -16.59 -12.25 -15.30
CA LEU A 297 -16.85 -11.12 -16.20
C LEU A 297 -18.34 -10.72 -16.27
N ASP A 298 -19.25 -11.67 -16.14
CA ASP A 298 -20.71 -11.47 -16.09
C ASP A 298 -21.13 -10.88 -14.72
N GLU A 299 -20.62 -11.43 -13.62
CA GLU A 299 -20.77 -10.90 -12.24
C GLU A 299 -20.19 -9.48 -12.09
N LYS A 300 -19.03 -9.21 -12.69
CA LYS A 300 -18.42 -7.87 -12.78
C LYS A 300 -19.14 -6.94 -13.77
N GLY A 301 -20.20 -7.39 -14.45
CA GLY A 301 -21.01 -6.60 -15.39
C GLY A 301 -20.25 -6.08 -16.61
N LYS A 302 -19.15 -6.74 -17.00
CA LYS A 302 -18.31 -6.35 -18.15
C LYS A 302 -18.84 -6.94 -19.46
N ILE A 303 -19.44 -8.13 -19.39
CA ILE A 303 -20.12 -8.82 -20.50
C ILE A 303 -21.54 -9.18 -20.07
N LYS A 304 -22.36 -9.64 -21.02
CA LYS A 304 -23.61 -10.35 -20.72
C LYS A 304 -23.70 -11.61 -21.57
N ILE A 305 -23.66 -12.76 -20.92
CA ILE A 305 -23.61 -14.06 -21.59
C ILE A 305 -25.02 -14.53 -21.98
N TYR A 306 -25.19 -14.96 -23.23
CA TYR A 306 -26.36 -15.70 -23.67
C TYR A 306 -25.91 -17.07 -24.19
N VAL A 307 -26.36 -18.14 -23.54
CA VAL A 307 -26.15 -19.52 -23.98
C VAL A 307 -27.19 -19.86 -25.05
N LYS A 308 -26.77 -20.53 -26.12
CA LYS A 308 -27.61 -21.01 -27.21
C LYS A 308 -27.75 -22.53 -27.18
#